data_AF-A0A2V2USF5-F1
#
_entry.id   AF-A0A2V2USF5-F1
#
_cell.length_a   1.000
_cell.length_b   1.000
_cell.length_c   1.000
_cell.angle_alpha   90.00
_cell.angle_beta   90.00
_cell.angle_gamma   90.00
#
_symmetry.space_group_name_H-M   'P 1'
#
loop_
_entity.id
_entity.type
_entity.pdbx_description
1 polymer ?
#
loop_
_entity_poly.entity_id
_entity_poly.type
_entity_poly.pdbx_seq_one_letter_code
_entity_poly.pdbx_strand_id
1 'polypeptide(L)'
;MRGYLQELVAGKGIEGILITGHSLGGAMATIAAANLMSQNPLFPSALKVLLYTFGQPRVGNVPFVSWLLALFCRGGHESYRVTHKRDPVPHVPPMFVGYLHVPHEVWYDNDEDTVHKNCNDVFGTPCSALTAKEDPNCSGSVLPIKVEDHLKYLGVCTRCSCDPGEAISDEELRLPPELEWIVAMDYIYQQSRNMSRFPSSPLFKKSLEARRRK
;
A
#
# COMPACT_ATOMS: atom_id res chain seq x y z
N MET A 1 -1.75 23.10 14.07
CA MET A 1 -2.60 21.94 13.74
C MET A 1 -2.98 21.11 14.97
N ARG A 2 -2.02 20.70 15.82
CA ARG A 2 -2.26 19.84 17.00
C ARG A 2 -3.27 20.40 18.03
N GLY A 3 -3.08 21.64 18.50
CA GLY A 3 -4.00 22.26 19.47
C GLY A 3 -5.42 22.43 18.93
N TYR A 4 -5.55 22.84 17.67
CA TYR A 4 -6.85 22.99 17.01
C TYR A 4 -7.63 21.67 16.89
N LEU A 5 -6.93 20.57 16.54
CA LEU A 5 -7.54 19.23 16.50
C LEU A 5 -8.01 18.78 17.89
N GLN A 6 -7.23 19.06 18.94
CA GLN A 6 -7.61 18.72 20.31
C GLN A 6 -8.86 19.51 20.75
N GLU A 7 -8.90 20.81 20.48
CA GLU A 7 -10.06 21.66 20.79
C GLU A 7 -11.32 21.18 20.06
N LEU A 8 -11.20 20.80 18.78
CA LEU A 8 -12.32 20.27 18.01
C LEU A 8 -12.82 18.93 18.56
N VAL A 9 -11.90 18.00 18.87
CA VAL A 9 -12.26 16.67 19.37
C VAL A 9 -12.92 16.78 20.74
N ALA A 10 -12.32 17.55 21.65
CA ALA A 10 -12.85 17.74 23.01
C ALA A 10 -14.15 18.55 23.02
N GLY A 11 -14.25 19.59 22.19
CA GLY A 11 -15.38 20.51 22.17
C GLY A 11 -16.64 19.98 21.47
N LYS A 12 -16.50 18.98 20.59
CA LYS A 12 -17.62 18.45 19.78
C LYS A 12 -17.96 16.98 20.02
N GLY A 13 -17.30 16.32 20.97
CA GLY A 13 -17.54 14.89 21.24
C GLY A 13 -17.24 14.01 20.03
N ILE A 14 -16.16 14.30 19.31
CA ILE A 14 -15.79 13.54 18.11
C ILE A 14 -15.28 12.16 18.53
N GLU A 15 -15.93 11.12 18.04
CA GLU A 15 -15.58 9.72 18.34
C GLU A 15 -14.65 9.08 17.30
N GLY A 16 -14.47 9.71 16.14
CA GLY A 16 -13.57 9.21 15.10
C GLY A 16 -13.00 10.28 14.18
N ILE A 17 -11.77 10.04 13.70
CA ILE A 17 -11.09 10.88 12.71
C ILE A 17 -10.78 10.02 11.48
N LEU A 18 -11.27 10.48 10.32
CA LEU A 18 -10.86 9.97 9.02
C LEU A 18 -9.68 10.80 8.49
N ILE A 19 -8.60 10.10 8.18
CA ILE A 19 -7.40 10.64 7.53
C ILE A 19 -7.33 9.99 6.16
N THR A 20 -7.23 10.80 5.12
CA THR A 20 -7.20 10.32 3.74
C THR A 20 -6.25 11.13 2.90
N GLY A 21 -5.85 10.55 1.76
CA GLY A 21 -4.99 11.20 0.79
C GLY A 21 -4.78 10.33 -0.44
N HIS A 22 -4.61 10.99 -1.58
CA HIS A 22 -4.25 10.38 -2.85
C HIS A 22 -2.75 10.60 -3.12
N SER A 23 -2.10 9.65 -3.79
CA SER A 23 -0.69 9.78 -4.22
C SER A 23 0.24 10.08 -3.05
N LEU A 24 1.12 11.08 -3.18
CA LEU A 24 1.95 11.62 -2.09
C LEU A 24 1.12 12.01 -0.85
N GLY A 25 -0.09 12.52 -1.05
CA GLY A 25 -1.03 12.81 0.04
C GLY A 25 -1.40 11.58 0.85
N GLY A 26 -1.45 10.39 0.24
CA GLY A 26 -1.66 9.12 0.93
C GLY A 26 -0.48 8.74 1.84
N ALA A 27 0.75 9.00 1.39
CA ALA A 27 1.93 8.83 2.24
C ALA A 27 1.94 9.81 3.42
N MET A 28 1.60 11.07 3.16
CA MET A 28 1.46 12.08 4.22
C MET A 28 0.34 11.72 5.20
N ALA A 29 -0.80 11.21 4.71
CA ALA A 29 -1.90 10.71 5.54
C ALA A 29 -1.46 9.57 6.46
N THR A 30 -0.66 8.63 5.95
CA THR A 30 -0.10 7.54 6.75
C THR A 30 0.81 8.05 7.86
N ILE A 31 1.69 9.01 7.55
CA ILE A 31 2.57 9.64 8.55
C ILE A 31 1.75 10.44 9.56
N ALA A 32 0.70 11.15 9.12
CA ALA A 32 -0.19 11.90 9.99
C ALA A 32 -0.96 10.98 10.95
N ALA A 33 -1.46 9.84 10.47
CA ALA A 33 -2.11 8.82 11.29
C ALA A 33 -1.14 8.23 12.32
N ALA A 34 0.07 7.84 11.88
CA ALA A 34 1.13 7.38 12.77
C ALA A 34 1.46 8.40 13.87
N ASN A 35 1.62 9.68 13.50
CA ASN A 35 1.88 10.76 14.45
C ASN A 35 0.71 10.93 15.44
N LEU A 36 -0.54 10.92 14.96
CA LEU A 36 -1.73 11.04 15.80
C LEU A 36 -1.81 9.90 16.82
N MET A 37 -1.63 8.65 16.38
CA MET A 37 -1.73 7.46 17.23
C MET A 37 -0.56 7.33 18.21
N SER A 38 0.63 7.84 17.86
CA SER A 38 1.77 7.87 18.77
C SER A 38 1.53 8.76 20.01
N GLN A 39 0.55 9.66 19.95
CA GLN A 39 0.29 10.68 20.97
C GLN A 39 -0.85 10.29 21.92
N ASN A 40 -0.96 8.99 22.22
CA ASN A 40 -2.03 8.33 22.97
C ASN A 40 -2.60 9.07 24.21
N PRO A 41 -1.83 9.79 25.07
CA PRO A 41 -2.43 10.50 26.20
C PRO A 41 -3.20 11.78 25.85
N LEU A 42 -3.15 12.25 24.60
CA LEU A 42 -3.69 13.55 24.20
C LEU A 42 -5.07 13.50 23.55
N PHE A 43 -5.55 12.30 23.22
CA PHE A 43 -6.85 12.08 22.62
C PHE A 43 -7.64 11.08 23.48
N PRO A 44 -8.97 11.17 23.53
CA PRO A 44 -9.77 10.19 24.26
C PRO A 44 -9.43 8.78 23.81
N SER A 45 -9.29 7.84 24.74
CA SER A 45 -8.97 6.43 24.42
C SER A 45 -10.03 5.76 23.52
N ALA A 46 -11.22 6.36 23.42
CA ALA A 46 -12.31 5.93 22.54
C ALA A 46 -12.23 6.50 21.12
N LEU A 47 -11.29 7.41 20.83
CA LEU A 47 -11.18 8.05 19.51
C LEU A 47 -10.68 7.05 18.46
N LYS A 48 -11.56 6.67 17.54
CA LYS A 48 -11.23 5.79 16.43
C LYS A 48 -10.47 6.56 15.34
N VAL A 49 -9.48 5.92 14.73
CA VAL A 49 -8.71 6.50 13.61
C VAL A 49 -8.97 5.63 12.40
N LEU A 50 -9.42 6.25 11.32
CA LEU A 50 -9.67 5.62 10.03
C LEU A 50 -8.64 6.19 9.06
N LEU A 51 -7.84 5.34 8.43
CA LEU A 51 -6.87 5.72 7.41
C LEU A 51 -7.28 5.06 6.09
N TYR A 52 -7.75 5.85 5.13
CA TYR A 52 -8.07 5.37 3.78
C TYR A 52 -7.24 6.14 2.76
N THR A 53 -6.37 5.46 2.04
CA THR A 53 -5.47 6.09 1.07
C THR A 53 -5.65 5.53 -0.32
N PHE A 54 -5.30 6.32 -1.34
CA PHE A 54 -5.52 6.00 -2.75
C PHE A 54 -4.21 6.15 -3.51
N GLY A 55 -3.69 5.07 -4.08
CA GLY A 55 -2.41 5.13 -4.81
C GLY A 55 -1.23 5.55 -3.94
N GLN A 56 -1.25 5.24 -2.65
CA GLN A 56 -0.17 5.68 -1.76
C GLN A 56 1.14 4.98 -2.15
N PRO A 57 2.28 5.68 -2.19
CA PRO A 57 3.58 5.03 -2.26
C PRO A 57 3.92 4.36 -0.92
N ARG A 58 4.93 3.49 -0.90
CA ARG A 58 5.44 2.89 0.35
C ARG A 58 6.01 3.98 1.25
N VAL A 59 5.72 3.91 2.54
CA VAL A 59 6.02 5.00 3.49
C VAL A 59 7.19 4.68 4.41
N GLY A 60 7.37 3.41 4.79
CA GLY A 60 8.37 3.05 5.78
C GLY A 60 8.93 1.65 5.58
N ASN A 61 9.87 1.31 6.45
CA ASN A 61 10.50 0.01 6.50
C ASN A 61 9.70 -0.99 7.35
N VAL A 62 10.18 -2.23 7.42
CA VAL A 62 9.52 -3.31 8.18
C VAL A 62 9.26 -2.95 9.66
N PRO A 63 10.21 -2.33 10.41
CA PRO A 63 9.94 -1.84 11.76
C PRO A 63 8.81 -0.82 11.85
N PHE A 64 8.79 0.19 10.97
CA PHE A 64 7.75 1.21 10.93
C PHE A 64 6.37 0.58 10.68
N VAL A 65 6.27 -0.29 9.67
CA VAL A 65 5.02 -0.98 9.33
C VAL A 65 4.53 -1.87 10.47
N SER A 66 5.43 -2.65 11.07
CA SER A 66 5.09 -3.53 12.19
C SER A 66 4.59 -2.73 13.42
N TRP A 67 5.25 -1.62 13.73
CA TRP A 67 4.83 -0.72 14.81
C TRP A 67 3.46 -0.12 14.54
N LEU A 68 3.23 0.39 13.33
CA LEU A 68 1.97 1.03 12.95
C LEU A 68 0.82 0.00 12.95
N LEU A 69 1.04 -1.20 12.40
CA LEU A 69 0.08 -2.30 12.42
C LEU A 69 -0.34 -2.68 13.86
N ALA A 70 0.61 -2.74 14.78
CA ALA A 70 0.33 -3.04 16.18
C ALA A 70 -0.53 -1.95 16.84
N LEU A 71 -0.33 -0.67 16.46
CA LEU A 71 -1.17 0.44 16.93
C LEU A 71 -2.60 0.31 16.39
N PHE A 72 -2.77 0.04 15.09
CA PHE A 72 -4.10 -0.09 14.48
C PHE A 72 -4.91 -1.23 15.11
N CYS A 73 -4.28 -2.38 15.34
CA CYS A 73 -4.95 -3.55 15.90
C CYS A 73 -5.45 -3.35 17.34
N ARG A 74 -4.70 -2.62 18.19
CA ARG A 74 -5.00 -2.52 19.63
C ARG A 74 -6.15 -1.57 19.97
N GLY A 75 -6.35 -0.52 19.18
CA GLY A 75 -7.33 0.54 19.47
C GLY A 75 -8.60 0.48 18.61
N GLY A 76 -8.85 -0.63 17.91
CA GLY A 76 -10.00 -0.75 17.01
C GLY A 76 -9.96 0.27 15.86
N HIS A 77 -8.76 0.72 15.49
CA HIS A 77 -8.55 1.64 14.38
C HIS A 77 -8.52 0.86 13.06
N GLU A 78 -8.75 1.55 11.94
CA GLU A 78 -8.77 0.93 10.62
C GLU A 78 -7.79 1.61 9.68
N SER A 79 -7.12 0.81 8.85
CA SER A 79 -6.23 1.28 7.80
C SER A 79 -6.48 0.42 6.56
N TYR A 80 -6.79 1.06 5.43
CA TYR A 80 -6.90 0.43 4.13
C TYR A 80 -6.18 1.28 3.08
N ARG A 81 -5.44 0.63 2.20
CA ARG A 81 -4.86 1.27 1.02
C ARG A 81 -5.57 0.76 -0.22
N VAL A 82 -6.04 1.67 -1.05
CA VAL A 82 -6.67 1.35 -2.32
C VAL A 82 -5.64 1.48 -3.43
N THR A 83 -5.45 0.41 -4.18
CA THR A 83 -4.58 0.35 -5.37
C THR A 83 -5.44 0.10 -6.60
N HIS A 84 -5.02 0.61 -7.75
CA HIS A 84 -5.81 0.53 -8.98
C HIS A 84 -4.93 0.04 -10.13
N LYS A 85 -5.33 -1.09 -10.71
CA LYS A 85 -4.75 -1.74 -11.89
C LYS A 85 -3.22 -1.77 -11.86
N ARG A 86 -2.58 -1.05 -12.79
CA ARG A 86 -1.14 -1.01 -13.04
C ARG A 86 -0.55 0.34 -12.65
N ASP A 87 -1.14 0.98 -11.65
CA ASP A 87 -0.62 2.21 -11.05
C ASP A 87 0.83 2.00 -10.55
N PRO A 88 1.80 2.77 -11.04
CA PRO A 88 3.21 2.67 -10.63
C PRO A 88 3.48 3.20 -9.22
N VAL A 89 2.67 4.11 -8.69
CA VAL A 89 3.00 4.86 -7.47
C VAL A 89 3.06 3.97 -6.22
N PRO A 90 2.16 3.00 -5.99
CA PRO A 90 2.29 2.02 -4.91
C PRO A 90 3.57 1.19 -4.97
N HIS A 91 4.26 1.11 -6.11
CA HIS A 91 5.46 0.30 -6.28
C HIS A 91 6.75 1.08 -6.01
N VAL A 92 6.64 2.35 -5.62
CA VAL A 92 7.77 3.19 -5.18
C VAL A 92 7.58 3.68 -3.73
N PRO A 93 8.67 3.89 -2.97
CA PRO A 93 10.01 3.37 -3.21
C PRO A 93 10.03 1.83 -3.28
N PRO A 94 11.02 1.21 -3.94
CA PRO A 94 11.04 -0.24 -4.12
C PRO A 94 11.14 -1.03 -2.82
N MET A 95 10.57 -2.23 -2.82
CA MET A 95 10.70 -3.20 -1.73
C MET A 95 12.16 -3.65 -1.56
N PHE A 96 12.92 -3.79 -2.65
CA PHE A 96 14.32 -4.24 -2.58
C PHE A 96 15.26 -3.25 -1.88
N VAL A 97 14.86 -1.99 -1.69
CA VAL A 97 15.59 -1.01 -0.86
C VAL A 97 15.10 -0.96 0.59
N GLY A 98 14.23 -1.91 1.00
CA GLY A 98 13.83 -2.10 2.40
C GLY A 98 12.51 -1.45 2.81
N TYR A 99 11.74 -0.92 1.86
CA TYR A 99 10.39 -0.39 2.10
C TYR A 99 9.35 -1.51 2.09
N LEU A 100 8.27 -1.30 2.84
CA LEU A 100 7.13 -2.21 2.91
C LEU A 100 5.84 -1.38 3.03
N HIS A 101 4.77 -1.83 2.40
CA HIS A 101 3.45 -1.23 2.60
C HIS A 101 2.88 -1.47 3.99
N VAL A 102 2.11 -0.49 4.47
CA VAL A 102 1.13 -0.70 5.55
C VAL A 102 0.05 -1.65 5.01
N PRO A 103 -0.34 -2.70 5.76
CA PRO A 103 -1.17 -3.78 5.22
C PRO A 103 -2.64 -3.38 4.99
N HIS A 104 -3.45 -4.33 4.49
CA HIS A 104 -4.84 -4.21 4.03
C HIS A 104 -4.97 -3.44 2.70
N GLU A 105 -4.52 -4.06 1.62
CA GLU A 105 -4.77 -3.57 0.28
C GLU A 105 -6.14 -4.00 -0.22
N VAL A 106 -6.79 -3.03 -0.84
CA VAL A 106 -7.99 -3.20 -1.62
C VAL A 106 -7.60 -2.88 -3.05
N TRP A 107 -7.42 -3.93 -3.85
CA TRP A 107 -6.97 -3.79 -5.23
C TRP A 107 -8.14 -3.86 -6.20
N TYR A 108 -8.24 -2.86 -7.08
CA TYR A 108 -9.18 -2.82 -8.20
C TYR A 108 -8.44 -3.15 -9.48
N ASP A 109 -8.70 -4.31 -10.07
CA ASP A 109 -8.06 -4.78 -11.31
C ASP A 109 -8.79 -4.34 -12.60
N ASN A 110 -9.88 -3.59 -12.44
CA ASN A 110 -10.80 -3.16 -13.48
C ASN A 110 -11.09 -1.65 -13.37
N ASP A 111 -11.75 -1.09 -14.39
CA ASP A 111 -12.15 0.33 -14.44
C ASP A 111 -13.42 0.65 -13.64
N GLU A 112 -14.09 -0.39 -13.14
CA GLU A 112 -15.33 -0.28 -12.39
C GLU A 112 -15.04 -0.01 -10.92
N ASP A 113 -16.07 0.39 -10.18
CA ASP A 113 -15.98 0.79 -8.78
C ASP A 113 -16.56 -0.26 -7.82
N THR A 114 -17.11 -1.36 -8.35
CA THR A 114 -17.86 -2.34 -7.55
C THR A 114 -17.09 -3.62 -7.22
N VAL A 115 -16.23 -4.11 -8.12
CA VAL A 115 -15.51 -5.37 -7.96
C VAL A 115 -14.06 -5.11 -7.53
N HIS A 116 -13.72 -5.54 -6.32
CA HIS A 116 -12.38 -5.38 -5.74
C HIS A 116 -11.89 -6.69 -5.13
N LYS A 117 -10.56 -6.79 -4.99
CA LYS A 117 -9.89 -7.86 -4.28
C LYS A 117 -9.34 -7.34 -2.94
N ASN A 118 -9.77 -7.97 -1.85
CA ASN A 118 -9.15 -7.78 -0.54
C ASN A 118 -7.90 -8.63 -0.43
N CYS A 119 -6.75 -7.98 -0.27
CA CYS A 119 -5.43 -8.59 -0.30
C CYS A 119 -5.03 -9.10 1.08
N ASN A 120 -4.40 -10.28 1.11
CA ASN A 120 -4.01 -10.91 2.37
C ASN A 120 -2.61 -10.45 2.80
N ASP A 121 -2.55 -9.27 3.42
CA ASP A 121 -1.28 -8.66 3.80
C ASP A 121 -0.86 -8.87 5.26
N VAL A 122 -1.76 -9.44 6.10
CA VAL A 122 -1.57 -9.54 7.54
C VAL A 122 -1.57 -10.99 7.98
N PHE A 123 -0.55 -11.37 8.75
CA PHE A 123 -0.40 -12.73 9.26
C PHE A 123 -0.12 -12.73 10.76
N GLY A 124 -0.69 -13.71 11.46
CA GLY A 124 -0.49 -13.95 12.89
C GLY A 124 -1.60 -13.39 13.77
N THR A 125 -1.67 -13.90 15.00
CA THR A 125 -2.53 -13.42 16.10
C THR A 125 -1.85 -13.80 17.41
N PRO A 126 -1.95 -13.02 18.50
CA PRO A 126 -2.74 -11.78 18.70
C PRO A 126 -2.03 -10.54 18.11
N CYS A 127 -2.56 -9.32 18.33
CA CYS A 127 -2.01 -8.06 17.80
C CYS A 127 -0.49 -7.88 18.01
N SER A 128 0.07 -8.42 19.09
CA SER A 128 1.52 -8.35 19.40
C SER A 128 2.40 -9.24 18.53
N ALA A 129 1.81 -10.17 17.77
CA ALA A 129 2.49 -11.11 16.89
C ALA A 129 2.12 -10.91 15.42
N LEU A 130 1.45 -9.80 15.08
CA LEU A 130 1.10 -9.49 13.69
C LEU A 130 2.35 -9.18 12.88
N THR A 131 2.34 -9.66 11.64
CA THR A 131 3.37 -9.39 10.65
C THR A 131 2.71 -8.94 9.36
N ALA A 132 3.32 -7.96 8.69
CA ALA A 132 2.87 -7.47 7.39
C ALA A 132 3.71 -8.10 6.27
N LYS A 133 3.06 -8.52 5.19
CA LYS A 133 3.70 -9.00 3.97
C LYS A 133 2.79 -8.72 2.78
N GLU A 134 3.24 -7.94 1.80
CA GLU A 134 2.48 -7.63 0.58
C GLU A 134 2.02 -8.92 -0.15
N ASP A 135 0.72 -9.02 -0.45
CA ASP A 135 0.12 -10.14 -1.17
C ASP A 135 0.58 -10.15 -2.64
N PRO A 136 1.27 -11.20 -3.09
CA PRO A 136 1.79 -11.26 -4.45
C PRO A 136 0.73 -11.42 -5.53
N ASN A 137 -0.52 -11.72 -5.15
CA ASN A 137 -1.62 -11.92 -6.08
C ASN A 137 -2.48 -10.66 -6.28
N CYS A 138 -2.07 -9.51 -5.73
CA CYS A 138 -2.78 -8.24 -5.86
C CYS A 138 -2.09 -7.30 -6.85
N SER A 139 -1.94 -5.99 -6.58
CA SER A 139 -1.21 -5.08 -7.48
C SER A 139 0.21 -5.57 -7.79
N GLY A 140 0.85 -6.26 -6.85
CA GLY A 140 2.15 -6.95 -7.06
C GLY A 140 2.15 -8.04 -8.15
N SER A 141 0.99 -8.50 -8.61
CA SER A 141 0.85 -9.52 -9.66
C SER A 141 0.95 -8.99 -11.09
N VAL A 142 0.87 -7.67 -11.27
CA VAL A 142 0.89 -7.02 -12.58
C VAL A 142 2.08 -6.08 -12.71
N LEU A 143 2.59 -5.92 -13.94
CA LEU A 143 3.65 -4.95 -14.21
C LEU A 143 3.06 -3.53 -14.14
N PRO A 144 3.47 -2.68 -13.18
CA PRO A 144 2.81 -1.41 -12.92
C PRO A 144 3.49 -0.26 -13.68
N ILE A 145 3.05 -0.04 -14.92
CA ILE A 145 3.67 0.93 -15.86
C ILE A 145 2.68 1.97 -16.41
N LYS A 146 1.48 2.08 -15.83
CA LYS A 146 0.42 2.96 -16.36
C LYS A 146 0.13 4.11 -15.42
N VAL A 147 0.63 5.30 -15.74
CA VAL A 147 0.35 6.52 -14.95
C VAL A 147 -1.14 6.86 -14.97
N GLU A 148 -1.85 6.57 -16.05
CA GLU A 148 -3.30 6.76 -16.16
C GLU A 148 -4.08 6.06 -15.03
N ASP A 149 -3.65 4.86 -14.66
CA ASP A 149 -4.29 4.06 -13.60
C ASP A 149 -4.11 4.73 -12.22
N HIS A 150 -3.15 5.65 -12.07
CA HIS A 150 -2.95 6.46 -10.86
C HIS A 150 -3.91 7.65 -10.75
N LEU A 151 -4.67 7.98 -11.80
CA LEU A 151 -5.47 9.20 -11.87
C LEU A 151 -6.98 8.95 -11.67
N LYS A 152 -7.35 7.71 -11.34
CA LYS A 152 -8.73 7.27 -11.14
C LYS A 152 -8.80 6.26 -10.01
N TYR A 153 -9.69 6.48 -9.04
CA TYR A 153 -9.99 5.52 -7.96
C TYR A 153 -11.48 5.52 -7.69
N LEU A 154 -12.05 4.32 -7.51
CA LEU A 154 -13.48 4.15 -7.23
C LEU A 154 -14.39 4.81 -8.28
N GLY A 155 -13.99 4.76 -9.56
CA GLY A 155 -14.73 5.43 -10.64
C GLY A 155 -14.58 6.96 -10.66
N VAL A 156 -13.89 7.56 -9.69
CA VAL A 156 -13.73 9.01 -9.55
C VAL A 156 -12.35 9.44 -10.06
N CYS A 157 -12.35 10.50 -10.86
CA CYS A 157 -11.12 11.17 -11.30
C CYS A 157 -10.49 11.93 -10.13
N THR A 158 -9.20 11.70 -9.86
CA THR A 158 -8.47 12.30 -8.71
C THR A 158 -7.59 13.49 -9.07
N ARG A 159 -7.75 14.01 -10.29
CA ARG A 159 -7.02 15.20 -10.76
C ARG A 159 -7.64 16.48 -10.20
N CYS A 160 -6.89 17.58 -10.33
CA CYS A 160 -7.42 18.91 -10.02
C CYS A 160 -8.47 19.39 -11.05
N SER A 161 -8.38 18.91 -12.30
CA SER A 161 -9.35 19.13 -13.39
C SER A 161 -9.65 17.79 -14.07
N CYS A 162 -10.93 17.52 -14.31
CA CYS A 162 -11.40 16.28 -14.93
C CYS A 162 -12.22 16.58 -16.20
N ASP A 163 -11.94 17.71 -16.84
CA ASP A 163 -12.65 18.11 -18.06
C ASP A 163 -12.38 17.12 -19.20
N PRO A 164 -13.43 16.63 -19.89
CA PRO A 164 -13.28 15.68 -21.00
C PRO A 164 -12.51 16.27 -22.19
N GLY A 165 -12.33 17.59 -22.25
CA GLY A 165 -11.63 18.31 -23.32
C GLY A 165 -10.14 18.55 -23.06
N GLU A 166 -9.65 18.36 -21.82
CA GLU A 166 -8.22 18.43 -21.49
C GLU A 166 -7.62 17.02 -21.57
N ALA A 167 -7.51 16.51 -22.79
CA ALA A 167 -6.76 15.28 -23.03
C ALA A 167 -5.29 15.53 -22.70
N ILE A 168 -4.81 14.90 -21.63
CA ILE A 168 -3.38 14.84 -21.31
C ILE A 168 -2.70 14.11 -22.47
N SER A 169 -1.62 14.67 -22.99
CA SER A 169 -0.86 14.01 -24.06
C SER A 169 -0.30 12.68 -23.57
N ASP A 170 -0.26 11.67 -24.44
CA ASP A 170 0.34 10.35 -24.14
C ASP A 170 1.78 10.46 -23.62
N GLU A 171 2.47 11.57 -23.93
CA GLU A 171 3.84 11.84 -23.52
C GLU A 171 3.95 12.24 -22.04
N GLU A 172 2.94 12.92 -21.50
CA GLU A 172 2.88 13.29 -20.07
C GLU A 172 2.37 12.13 -19.19
N LEU A 173 1.68 11.15 -19.79
CA LEU A 173 1.26 9.91 -19.14
C LEU A 173 2.30 8.79 -19.20
N ARG A 174 3.46 9.04 -19.82
CA ARG A 174 4.59 8.10 -19.82
C ARG A 174 5.40 8.21 -18.54
N LEU A 175 5.71 7.06 -17.96
CA LEU A 175 6.73 6.98 -16.93
C LEU A 175 8.09 7.38 -17.53
N PRO A 176 8.87 8.23 -16.84
CA PRO A 176 10.26 8.44 -17.19
C PRO A 176 11.03 7.11 -17.21
N PRO A 177 11.98 6.90 -18.13
CA PRO A 177 12.69 5.64 -18.28
C PRO A 177 13.34 5.14 -16.98
N GLU A 178 13.87 6.04 -16.16
CA GLU A 178 14.49 5.70 -14.88
C GLU A 178 13.47 5.14 -13.89
N LEU A 179 12.28 5.73 -13.82
CA LEU A 179 11.20 5.25 -12.96
C LEU A 179 10.59 3.95 -13.48
N GLU A 180 10.46 3.80 -14.81
CA GLU A 180 10.01 2.56 -15.42
C GLU A 180 10.95 1.39 -15.05
N TRP A 181 12.27 1.60 -15.13
CA TRP A 181 13.26 0.62 -14.71
C TRP A 181 13.18 0.29 -13.23
N ILE A 182 13.03 1.30 -12.36
CA ILE A 182 12.92 1.11 -10.90
C ILE A 182 11.70 0.25 -10.57
N VAL A 183 10.55 0.56 -11.17
CA VAL A 183 9.29 -0.15 -10.93
C VAL A 183 9.34 -1.57 -11.50
N ALA A 184 9.91 -1.75 -12.70
CA ALA A 184 10.10 -3.07 -13.30
C ALA A 184 11.03 -3.96 -12.46
N MET A 185 12.11 -3.40 -11.91
CA MET A 185 13.02 -4.13 -11.02
C MET A 185 12.35 -4.49 -9.70
N ASP A 186 11.52 -3.61 -9.14
CA ASP A 186 10.71 -3.93 -7.96
C ASP A 186 9.76 -5.10 -8.25
N TYR A 187 9.07 -5.07 -9.39
CA TYR A 187 8.21 -6.16 -9.83
C TYR A 187 8.99 -7.48 -9.94
N ILE A 188 10.13 -7.51 -10.65
CA ILE A 188 10.98 -8.71 -10.77
C ILE A 188 11.42 -9.22 -9.39
N TYR A 189 11.84 -8.31 -8.51
CA TYR A 189 12.24 -8.65 -7.16
C TYR A 189 11.10 -9.32 -6.37
N GLN A 190 9.90 -8.75 -6.41
CA GLN A 190 8.72 -9.33 -5.76
C GLN A 190 8.40 -10.72 -6.30
N GLN A 191 8.41 -10.91 -7.63
CA GLN A 191 8.15 -12.22 -8.25
C GLN A 191 9.19 -13.27 -7.84
N SER A 192 10.48 -12.91 -7.78
CA SER A 192 11.54 -13.82 -7.36
C SER A 192 11.38 -14.33 -5.91
N ARG A 193 10.85 -13.48 -5.01
CA ARG A 193 10.57 -13.84 -3.61
C ARG A 193 9.37 -14.78 -3.46
N ASN A 194 8.48 -14.80 -4.44
CA ASN A 194 7.35 -15.73 -4.47
C ASN A 194 7.76 -17.09 -5.05
N MET A 195 8.56 -17.09 -6.11
CA MET A 195 9.06 -18.32 -6.75
C MET A 195 9.99 -19.14 -5.85
N SER A 196 10.79 -18.47 -5.02
CA SER A 196 11.67 -19.12 -4.03
C SER A 196 10.94 -19.89 -2.91
N ARG A 197 9.60 -19.92 -2.92
CA ARG A 197 8.76 -20.70 -2.00
C ARG A 197 8.16 -21.97 -2.61
N PHE A 198 8.42 -22.30 -3.87
CA PHE A 198 8.10 -23.64 -4.38
C PHE A 198 9.08 -24.66 -3.79
N PRO A 199 8.61 -25.77 -3.18
CA PRO A 199 9.51 -26.82 -2.73
C PRO A 199 10.26 -27.32 -3.96
N SER A 200 11.59 -27.37 -3.88
CA SER A 200 12.43 -27.93 -4.94
C SER A 200 11.85 -29.28 -5.35
N SER A 201 11.27 -29.37 -6.55
CA SER A 201 10.66 -30.62 -6.98
C SER A 201 11.74 -31.71 -6.97
N PRO A 202 11.44 -32.94 -6.49
CA PRO A 202 12.41 -34.02 -6.44
C PRO A 202 13.03 -34.35 -7.82
N LEU A 203 12.33 -33.98 -8.90
CA LEU A 203 12.77 -34.14 -10.29
C LEU A 203 13.99 -33.28 -10.62
N PHE A 204 14.14 -32.10 -10.03
CA PHE A 204 15.27 -31.21 -10.32
C PHE A 204 16.57 -31.67 -9.63
N LYS A 205 16.47 -32.23 -8.41
CA LYS A 205 17.63 -32.80 -7.70
C LYS A 205 18.19 -34.05 -8.41
N LYS A 206 17.34 -34.91 -8.95
CA LYS A 206 17.78 -36.11 -9.71
C LYS A 206 18.55 -35.75 -10.98
N SER A 207 18.23 -34.64 -11.65
CA SER A 207 18.95 -34.18 -12.85
C SER A 207 20.37 -33.68 -12.53
N LEU A 208 20.54 -33.00 -11.39
CA LEU A 208 21.83 -32.50 -10.92
C LEU A 208 22.75 -33.61 -10.41
N GLU A 209 22.20 -34.63 -9.74
CA GLU A 209 22.98 -35.80 -9.30
C GLU A 209 23.40 -36.71 -10.47
N ALA A 210 22.56 -36.85 -11.50
CA ALA A 210 22.89 -37.60 -12.71
C ALA A 210 24.00 -36.94 -13.54
N ARG A 211 24.13 -35.60 -13.49
CA ARG A 211 25.21 -34.86 -14.15
C ARG A 211 26.53 -34.84 -13.37
N ARG A 212 26.52 -35.14 -12.07
CA ARG A 212 27.73 -35.27 -11.24
C ARG A 212 28.38 -36.67 -11.28
N ARG A 213 27.73 -37.63 -11.93
CA ARG A 213 28.22 -39.02 -12.08
C ARG A 213 28.72 -39.34 -13.50
N LYS A 214 29.02 -38.33 -14.32
CA LYS A 214 29.74 -38.47 -15.58
C LYS A 214 31.08 -37.76 -15.49
#